data_AF-A0AAJ2M188-F1
#
_entry.id   AF-A0AAJ2M188-F1
#
_cell.length_a   1.000
_cell.length_b   1.000
_cell.length_c   1.000
_cell.angle_alpha   90.00
_cell.angle_beta   90.00
_cell.angle_gamma   90.00
#
_symmetry.space_group_name_H-M   'P 1'
#
loop_
_entity.id
_entity.type
_entity.pdbx_description
1 polymer ?
#
loop_
_entity_poly.entity_id
_entity_poly.type
_entity_poly.pdbx_seq_one_letter_code
_entity_poly.pdbx_strand_id
1 'polypeptide(L)'
;MGYIKSAALEETGFVVLDSYDREIDPKEWLEVEYVDWKSSGDTRFAPIASAKGEIECNGFWNHTPPRTDKDGVWIPSQMEKAPTLTERAQEPGANVGRCRIIELQPNSYADALYNLHQDDNNRLNPDGTGWVVRGFFNLTDDKNSYFVLRENRTDPSIEYRVALPAGAQLIVDTQRLWHAVHHDGDEPRYCLITSWTSGPELDAFIEKYHGRPTTEYVDVPQDVLDAGQAEQARRDAARAAYYAAKGKAEVQAMSEA
;
A
#
# COMPACT_ATOMS: atom_id res chain seq x y z
N MET A 1 -14.67 17.81 -14.99
CA MET A 1 -13.51 17.41 -15.83
C MET A 1 -12.89 16.20 -15.13
N GLY A 2 -12.35 15.20 -15.84
CA GLY A 2 -11.78 14.02 -15.17
C GLY A 2 -10.50 14.33 -14.38
N TYR A 3 -10.05 13.37 -13.57
CA TYR A 3 -8.71 13.39 -12.96
C TYR A 3 -7.62 13.06 -14.00
N ILE A 4 -6.40 13.54 -13.78
CA ILE A 4 -5.23 13.10 -14.55
C ILE A 4 -4.79 11.75 -13.97
N LYS A 5 -4.78 10.70 -14.79
CA LYS A 5 -4.38 9.33 -14.41
C LYS A 5 -3.27 8.85 -15.34
N SER A 6 -2.39 8.00 -14.83
CA SER A 6 -1.38 7.32 -15.63
C SER A 6 -2.02 6.23 -16.50
N ALA A 7 -1.83 6.31 -17.82
CA ALA A 7 -2.38 5.35 -18.78
C ALA A 7 -1.87 3.91 -18.51
N ALA A 8 -0.66 3.78 -17.97
CA ALA A 8 -0.05 2.49 -17.63
C ALA A 8 -0.85 1.69 -16.58
N LEU A 9 -1.72 2.35 -15.81
CA LEU A 9 -2.56 1.72 -14.78
C LEU A 9 -3.98 1.39 -15.28
N GLU A 10 -4.34 1.73 -16.52
CA GLU A 10 -5.72 1.58 -17.01
C GLU A 10 -6.17 0.12 -17.11
N GLU A 11 -5.28 -0.77 -17.57
CA GLU A 11 -5.62 -2.18 -17.80
C GLU A 11 -5.89 -2.89 -16.46
N THR A 12 -4.86 -3.02 -15.63
CA THR A 12 -4.92 -3.86 -14.42
C THR A 12 -5.01 -3.08 -13.12
N GLY A 13 -4.82 -1.76 -13.14
CA GLY A 13 -4.77 -0.92 -11.93
C GLY A 13 -3.43 -0.92 -11.21
N PHE A 14 -2.41 -1.62 -11.72
CA PHE A 14 -1.06 -1.61 -11.17
C PHE A 14 0.00 -1.76 -12.27
N VAL A 15 1.25 -1.40 -11.95
CA VAL A 15 2.43 -1.76 -12.74
C VAL A 15 3.53 -2.28 -11.82
N VAL A 16 4.30 -3.24 -12.32
CA VAL A 16 5.55 -3.72 -11.72
C VAL A 16 6.69 -3.07 -12.48
N LEU A 17 7.63 -2.46 -11.75
CA LEU A 17 8.80 -1.82 -12.34
C LEU A 17 10.02 -2.74 -12.22
N ASP A 18 11.09 -2.41 -12.93
CA ASP A 18 12.38 -3.08 -12.75
C ASP A 18 12.80 -3.07 -11.27
N SER A 19 13.36 -4.20 -10.79
CA SER A 19 13.82 -4.31 -9.41
C SER A 19 14.97 -3.34 -9.15
N TYR A 20 15.00 -2.77 -7.95
CA TYR A 20 16.13 -1.98 -7.49
C TYR A 20 17.28 -2.89 -7.06
N ASP A 21 18.46 -2.63 -7.60
CA ASP A 21 19.62 -3.52 -7.53
C ASP A 21 20.70 -3.04 -6.54
N ARG A 22 20.45 -1.94 -5.81
CA ARG A 22 21.38 -1.42 -4.82
C ARG A 22 20.96 -1.79 -3.41
N GLU A 23 21.95 -2.04 -2.58
CA GLU A 23 21.78 -2.26 -1.15
C GLU A 23 21.35 -0.95 -0.47
N ILE A 24 20.44 -1.06 0.50
CA ILE A 24 20.02 0.03 1.38
C ILE A 24 20.36 -0.41 2.80
N ASP A 25 20.99 0.48 3.57
CA ASP A 25 21.36 0.18 4.96
C ASP A 25 20.07 -0.09 5.78
N PRO A 26 19.93 -1.27 6.40
CA PRO A 26 18.77 -1.59 7.24
C PRO A 26 18.48 -0.59 8.35
N LYS A 27 19.47 0.20 8.79
CA LYS A 27 19.24 1.27 9.76
C LYS A 27 18.21 2.30 9.28
N GLU A 28 18.11 2.52 7.97
CA GLU A 28 17.14 3.47 7.40
C GLU A 28 15.68 3.10 7.66
N TRP A 29 15.39 1.82 7.92
CA TRP A 29 14.06 1.39 8.35
C TRP A 29 14.00 0.80 9.75
N LEU A 30 15.11 0.39 10.36
CA LEU A 30 15.10 -0.16 11.72
C LEU A 30 15.23 0.92 12.81
N GLU A 31 15.84 2.07 12.52
CA GLU A 31 16.13 3.11 13.54
C GLU A 31 15.19 4.33 13.48
N VAL A 32 14.29 4.38 12.49
CA VAL A 32 13.23 5.38 12.40
C VAL A 32 12.21 5.22 13.53
N GLU A 33 11.51 6.29 13.86
CA GLU A 33 10.45 6.25 14.87
C GLU A 33 9.16 5.68 14.28
N TYR A 34 8.67 4.60 14.90
CA TYR A 34 7.41 3.93 14.55
C TYR A 34 6.26 4.38 15.44
N VAL A 35 5.07 4.45 14.85
CA VAL A 35 3.79 4.58 15.55
C VAL A 35 3.02 3.26 15.46
N ASP A 36 2.40 2.87 16.56
CA ASP A 36 1.51 1.71 16.60
C ASP A 36 0.24 1.98 15.81
N TRP A 37 -0.15 1.08 14.91
CA TRP A 37 -1.35 1.23 14.08
C TRP A 37 -2.31 0.06 14.24
N LYS A 38 -3.42 0.31 14.92
CA LYS A 38 -4.30 -0.74 15.45
C LYS A 38 -5.29 -1.35 14.45
N SER A 39 -5.33 -0.92 13.18
CA SER A 39 -6.41 -1.35 12.27
C SER A 39 -6.18 -2.72 11.60
N SER A 40 -4.97 -3.30 11.68
CA SER A 40 -4.64 -4.59 11.02
C SER A 40 -3.59 -5.43 11.79
N GLY A 41 -3.85 -5.70 13.08
CA GLY A 41 -2.97 -6.50 13.93
C GLY A 41 -1.83 -5.68 14.55
N ASP A 42 -0.66 -6.30 14.73
CA ASP A 42 0.56 -5.71 15.32
C ASP A 42 1.41 -4.93 14.30
N THR A 43 0.81 -4.53 13.17
CA THR A 43 1.44 -3.73 12.13
C THR A 43 1.80 -2.34 12.64
N ARG A 44 3.02 -1.87 12.35
CA ARG A 44 3.49 -0.52 12.72
C ARG A 44 3.91 0.26 11.50
N PHE A 45 3.85 1.59 11.59
CA PHE A 45 4.29 2.48 10.52
C PHE A 45 5.27 3.51 11.04
N ALA A 46 6.31 3.81 10.28
CA ALA A 46 7.21 4.93 10.52
C ALA A 46 7.00 5.98 9.41
N PRO A 47 6.36 7.13 9.70
CA PRO A 47 6.18 8.17 8.69
C PRO A 47 7.51 8.86 8.38
N ILE A 48 7.77 9.11 7.10
CA ILE A 48 8.87 9.96 6.60
C ILE A 48 8.30 11.32 6.14
N ALA A 49 7.07 11.31 5.60
CA ALA A 49 6.27 12.50 5.35
C ALA A 49 4.82 12.28 5.83
N SER A 50 4.27 13.28 6.50
CA SER A 50 2.90 13.28 7.03
C SER A 50 2.18 14.59 6.68
N ALA A 51 0.95 14.79 7.16
CA ALA A 51 0.21 16.00 6.80
C ALA A 51 0.91 17.25 7.34
N LYS A 52 1.48 17.19 8.54
CA LYS A 52 2.04 18.34 9.24
C LYS A 52 3.54 18.23 9.53
N GLY A 53 4.20 17.15 9.11
CA GLY A 53 5.60 16.91 9.45
C GLY A 53 5.76 16.41 10.88
N GLU A 54 4.70 15.81 11.42
CA GLU A 54 4.65 15.17 12.75
C GLU A 54 4.76 13.65 12.59
N ILE A 55 5.25 12.96 13.63
CA ILE A 55 5.30 11.49 13.69
C ILE A 55 3.89 10.95 13.91
N GLU A 56 3.13 10.84 12.83
CA GLU A 56 1.75 10.36 12.79
C GLU A 56 1.42 9.71 11.44
N CYS A 57 0.40 8.86 11.40
CA CYS A 57 0.03 8.07 10.22
C CYS A 57 -1.46 8.18 9.84
N ASN A 58 -2.17 9.23 10.27
CA ASN A 58 -3.56 9.41 9.91
C ASN A 58 -3.69 9.87 8.46
N GLY A 59 -4.81 9.51 7.82
CA GLY A 59 -5.22 10.11 6.55
C GLY A 59 -5.31 11.64 6.64
N PHE A 60 -4.85 12.34 5.60
CA PHE A 60 -4.71 13.80 5.62
C PHE A 60 -6.06 14.53 5.76
N TRP A 61 -7.17 13.88 5.42
CA TRP A 61 -8.53 14.39 5.59
C TRP A 61 -9.02 14.41 7.05
N ASN A 62 -8.34 13.71 7.98
CA ASN A 62 -8.67 13.74 9.41
C ASN A 62 -8.17 15.02 10.11
N HIS A 63 -7.33 15.81 9.44
CA HIS A 63 -6.84 17.08 9.96
C HIS A 63 -7.91 18.18 9.86
N THR A 64 -7.75 19.25 10.65
CA THR A 64 -8.58 20.46 10.56
C THR A 64 -7.67 21.65 10.21
N PRO A 65 -7.86 22.29 9.04
CA PRO A 65 -8.77 21.90 7.96
C PRO A 65 -8.35 20.58 7.28
N PRO A 66 -9.29 19.83 6.68
CA PRO A 66 -8.97 18.58 5.98
C PRO A 66 -8.12 18.84 4.74
N ARG A 67 -7.23 17.91 4.41
CA ARG A 67 -6.29 18.04 3.29
C ARG A 67 -6.38 16.86 2.32
N THR A 68 -6.15 17.14 1.04
CA THR A 68 -5.85 16.13 0.02
C THR A 68 -4.62 15.32 0.42
N ASP A 69 -4.51 14.08 -0.03
CA ASP A 69 -3.33 13.23 0.18
C ASP A 69 -2.15 13.61 -0.74
N LYS A 70 -1.82 14.90 -0.72
CA LYS A 70 -0.83 15.59 -1.54
C LYS A 70 -0.05 16.57 -0.66
N ASP A 71 1.11 17.00 -1.15
CA ASP A 71 1.95 17.99 -0.49
C ASP A 71 2.33 17.56 0.95
N GLY A 72 2.74 16.31 1.09
CA GLY A 72 3.25 15.77 2.35
C GLY A 72 4.39 16.63 2.89
N VAL A 73 4.35 16.90 4.19
CA VAL A 73 5.40 17.63 4.88
C VAL A 73 6.39 16.61 5.41
N TRP A 74 7.62 16.68 4.90
CA TRP A 74 8.71 15.81 5.32
C TRP A 74 9.07 16.03 6.79
N ILE A 75 9.44 14.95 7.47
CA ILE A 75 9.79 14.94 8.89
C ILE A 75 11.33 14.93 8.98
N PRO A 76 11.99 16.05 9.35
CA PRO A 76 13.44 16.15 9.26
C PRO A 76 14.20 15.06 10.03
N SER A 77 13.72 14.70 11.23
CA SER A 77 14.33 13.66 12.07
C SER A 77 14.25 12.25 11.47
N GLN A 78 13.28 12.00 10.57
CA GLN A 78 13.12 10.71 9.88
C GLN A 78 13.93 10.70 8.59
N MET A 79 13.94 11.82 7.84
CA MET A 79 14.79 11.97 6.65
C MET A 79 16.27 11.81 6.96
N GLU A 80 16.72 12.36 8.10
CA GLU A 80 18.11 12.24 8.54
C GLU A 80 18.53 10.78 8.77
N LYS A 81 17.60 9.95 9.25
CA LYS A 81 17.80 8.53 9.49
C LYS A 81 17.63 7.67 8.24
N ALA A 82 16.80 8.13 7.29
CA ALA A 82 16.41 7.39 6.10
C ALA A 82 16.67 8.19 4.80
N PRO A 83 17.92 8.63 4.53
CA PRO A 83 18.22 9.50 3.40
C PRO A 83 17.97 8.80 2.06
N THR A 84 18.38 7.55 1.88
CA THR A 84 18.18 6.82 0.64
C THR A 84 16.69 6.57 0.40
N LEU A 85 15.94 6.18 1.42
CA LEU A 85 14.48 5.97 1.30
C LEU A 85 13.74 7.27 0.96
N THR A 86 14.21 8.40 1.49
CA THR A 86 13.70 9.73 1.13
C THR A 86 13.97 10.03 -0.35
N GLU A 87 15.18 9.78 -0.83
CA GLU A 87 15.52 9.92 -2.25
C GLU A 87 14.69 8.99 -3.15
N ARG A 88 14.47 7.72 -2.73
CA ARG A 88 13.58 6.79 -3.45
C ARG A 88 12.17 7.35 -3.59
N ALA A 89 11.61 7.89 -2.50
CA ALA A 89 10.27 8.48 -2.50
C ALA A 89 10.17 9.72 -3.40
N GLN A 90 11.26 10.47 -3.58
CA GLN A 90 11.31 11.68 -4.39
C GLN A 90 11.71 11.43 -5.85
N GLU A 91 12.30 10.27 -6.16
CA GLU A 91 12.88 9.98 -7.47
C GLU A 91 11.94 10.23 -8.65
N PRO A 92 10.63 9.89 -8.60
CA PRO A 92 9.75 10.14 -9.74
C PRO A 92 9.63 11.62 -10.10
N GLY A 93 9.97 12.56 -9.21
CA GLY A 93 9.70 13.99 -9.38
C GLY A 93 8.22 14.36 -9.24
N ALA A 94 7.34 13.37 -9.06
CA ALA A 94 5.92 13.57 -8.80
C ALA A 94 5.67 14.16 -7.40
N ASN A 95 4.52 14.82 -7.23
CA ASN A 95 4.11 15.31 -5.92
C ASN A 95 3.92 14.15 -4.94
N VAL A 96 4.57 14.24 -3.76
CA VAL A 96 4.51 13.24 -2.70
C VAL A 96 3.47 13.65 -1.65
N GLY A 97 2.58 12.72 -1.31
CA GLY A 97 1.65 12.81 -0.17
C GLY A 97 2.22 12.17 1.09
N ARG A 98 1.48 11.23 1.69
CA ARG A 98 2.01 10.29 2.69
C ARG A 98 3.22 9.53 2.17
N CYS A 99 4.27 9.44 2.98
CA CYS A 99 5.41 8.58 2.76
C CYS A 99 5.76 7.90 4.08
N ARG A 100 5.79 6.57 4.11
CA ARG A 100 5.97 5.80 5.35
C ARG A 100 6.58 4.44 5.09
N ILE A 101 7.30 3.93 6.08
CA ILE A 101 7.71 2.54 6.12
C ILE A 101 6.64 1.75 6.88
N ILE A 102 6.22 0.62 6.34
CA ILE A 102 5.40 -0.38 7.05
C ILE A 102 6.29 -1.49 7.59
N GLU A 103 6.05 -1.89 8.83
CA GLU A 103 6.50 -3.16 9.40
C GLU A 103 5.29 -4.09 9.51
N LEU A 104 5.29 -5.15 8.71
CA LEU A 104 4.24 -6.16 8.69
C LEU A 104 4.72 -7.43 9.37
N GLN A 105 3.98 -7.87 10.38
CA GLN A 105 4.24 -9.13 11.06
C GLN A 105 3.77 -10.33 10.22
N PRO A 106 4.32 -11.53 10.45
CA PRO A 106 3.84 -12.76 9.83
C PRO A 106 2.32 -12.95 9.92
N ASN A 107 1.72 -13.46 8.85
CA ASN A 107 0.29 -13.66 8.69
C ASN A 107 -0.04 -14.89 7.84
N SER A 108 -1.29 -15.35 7.93
CA SER A 108 -1.81 -16.38 7.02
C SER A 108 -2.41 -15.76 5.75
N TYR A 109 -2.59 -16.56 4.70
CA TYR A 109 -3.31 -16.12 3.50
C TYR A 109 -4.75 -15.68 3.84
N ALA A 110 -5.41 -16.36 4.79
CA ALA A 110 -6.73 -15.96 5.28
C ALA A 110 -6.73 -14.58 5.95
N ASP A 111 -5.67 -14.24 6.70
CA ASP A 111 -5.52 -12.92 7.31
C ASP A 111 -5.30 -11.85 6.25
N ALA A 112 -4.47 -12.12 5.23
CA ALA A 112 -4.29 -11.24 4.08
C ALA A 112 -5.63 -10.98 3.37
N LEU A 113 -6.42 -12.02 3.09
CA LEU A 113 -7.75 -11.87 2.47
C LEU A 113 -8.74 -11.09 3.33
N TYR A 114 -8.76 -11.34 4.64
CA TYR A 114 -9.65 -10.60 5.54
C TYR A 114 -9.30 -9.11 5.61
N ASN A 115 -8.01 -8.80 5.54
CA ASN A 115 -7.45 -7.44 5.57
C ASN A 115 -7.46 -6.72 4.21
N LEU A 116 -7.94 -7.35 3.13
CA LEU A 116 -8.14 -6.67 1.85
C LEU A 116 -8.98 -5.41 2.04
N HIS A 117 -8.42 -4.29 1.61
CA HIS A 117 -9.04 -2.97 1.68
C HIS A 117 -8.79 -2.16 0.41
N GLN A 118 -9.57 -1.10 0.24
CA GLN A 118 -9.26 0.01 -0.66
C GLN A 118 -8.82 1.21 0.18
N ASP A 119 -7.94 2.03 -0.38
CA ASP A 119 -7.59 3.32 0.20
C ASP A 119 -8.59 4.41 -0.21
N ASP A 120 -8.68 5.48 0.59
CA ASP A 120 -9.44 6.68 0.26
C ASP A 120 -8.55 7.90 -0.02
N ASN A 121 -7.62 7.73 -0.96
CA ASN A 121 -6.56 8.70 -1.23
C ASN A 121 -7.06 9.98 -1.95
N ASN A 122 -8.18 9.88 -2.67
CA ASN A 122 -8.62 10.90 -3.62
C ASN A 122 -9.89 11.64 -3.19
N ARG A 123 -10.45 11.38 -2.00
CA ARG A 123 -11.70 11.98 -1.49
C ARG A 123 -11.84 13.48 -1.74
N LEU A 124 -10.76 14.22 -1.54
CA LEU A 124 -10.73 15.68 -1.56
C LEU A 124 -10.06 16.26 -2.81
N ASN A 125 -9.63 15.41 -3.75
CA ASN A 125 -8.88 15.87 -4.91
C ASN A 125 -9.76 16.72 -5.83
N PRO A 126 -9.31 17.94 -6.21
CA PRO A 126 -10.04 18.74 -7.18
C PRO A 126 -10.02 18.09 -8.56
N ASP A 127 -11.10 18.27 -9.32
CA ASP A 127 -11.17 17.97 -10.76
C ASP A 127 -9.97 18.55 -11.50
N GLY A 128 -9.49 17.83 -12.52
CA GLY A 128 -8.35 18.27 -13.33
C GLY A 128 -6.98 18.18 -12.65
N THR A 129 -6.92 17.67 -11.41
CA THR A 129 -5.65 17.35 -10.74
C THR A 129 -5.30 15.87 -10.87
N GLY A 130 -4.02 15.54 -10.61
CA GLY A 130 -3.54 14.16 -10.63
C GLY A 130 -4.21 13.26 -9.59
N TRP A 131 -4.47 12.01 -9.99
CA TRP A 131 -4.95 10.95 -9.13
C TRP A 131 -3.81 10.42 -8.26
N VAL A 132 -4.04 10.26 -6.97
CA VAL A 132 -3.07 9.73 -6.03
C VAL A 132 -3.07 8.20 -6.09
N VAL A 133 -1.90 7.64 -6.35
CA VAL A 133 -1.60 6.20 -6.37
C VAL A 133 -0.52 5.88 -5.32
N ARG A 134 -0.28 4.60 -5.04
CA ARG A 134 0.73 4.15 -4.08
C ARG A 134 1.88 3.44 -4.78
N GLY A 135 3.08 3.97 -4.59
CA GLY A 135 4.33 3.26 -4.78
C GLY A 135 4.62 2.36 -3.60
N PHE A 136 5.00 1.12 -3.88
CA PHE A 136 5.49 0.14 -2.92
C PHE A 136 6.92 -0.24 -3.31
N PHE A 137 7.83 -0.10 -2.37
CA PHE A 137 9.24 -0.42 -2.53
C PHE A 137 9.65 -1.37 -1.41
N ASN A 138 9.84 -2.64 -1.75
CA ASN A 138 10.05 -3.70 -0.78
C ASN A 138 11.49 -3.73 -0.26
N LEU A 139 11.67 -3.76 1.07
CA LEU A 139 12.98 -3.60 1.72
C LEU A 139 13.59 -4.93 2.16
N THR A 140 12.79 -5.85 2.68
CA THR A 140 13.25 -7.15 3.16
C THR A 140 13.13 -8.23 2.09
N ASP A 141 14.12 -9.11 2.04
CA ASP A 141 14.09 -10.26 1.12
C ASP A 141 13.30 -11.42 1.75
N ASP A 142 11.98 -11.32 1.70
CA ASP A 142 11.07 -12.36 2.15
C ASP A 142 10.60 -13.19 0.96
N LYS A 143 11.27 -14.33 0.72
CA LYS A 143 11.12 -15.15 -0.49
C LYS A 143 9.69 -15.59 -0.81
N ASN A 144 8.84 -15.67 0.21
CA ASN A 144 7.48 -16.17 0.10
C ASN A 144 6.43 -15.05 0.17
N SER A 145 6.83 -13.80 0.44
CA SER A 145 5.89 -12.69 0.53
C SER A 145 5.36 -12.29 -0.84
N TYR A 146 4.06 -12.00 -0.91
CA TYR A 146 3.45 -11.49 -2.13
C TYR A 146 2.30 -10.53 -1.86
N PHE A 147 2.13 -9.61 -2.81
CA PHE A 147 1.04 -8.66 -2.85
C PHE A 147 -0.18 -9.33 -3.46
N VAL A 148 -1.28 -9.38 -2.72
CA VAL A 148 -2.59 -9.81 -3.21
C VAL A 148 -3.35 -8.58 -3.69
N LEU A 149 -3.74 -8.56 -4.96
CA LEU A 149 -4.56 -7.52 -5.57
C LEU A 149 -5.82 -8.15 -6.15
N ARG A 150 -6.99 -7.57 -5.88
CA ARG A 150 -8.27 -8.01 -6.46
C ARG A 150 -9.08 -6.83 -6.98
N GLU A 151 -9.84 -7.05 -8.05
CA GLU A 151 -10.87 -6.09 -8.48
C GLU A 151 -12.11 -6.11 -7.56
N ASN A 152 -12.35 -7.24 -6.91
CA ASN A 152 -13.44 -7.43 -5.95
C ASN A 152 -12.90 -8.08 -4.67
N ARG A 153 -13.30 -7.57 -3.50
CA ARG A 153 -12.83 -8.08 -2.21
C ARG A 153 -13.08 -9.58 -2.01
N THR A 154 -14.28 -10.05 -2.38
CA THR A 154 -14.76 -11.40 -2.04
C THR A 154 -14.90 -12.32 -3.24
N ASP A 155 -14.83 -11.79 -4.46
CA ASP A 155 -14.77 -12.59 -5.69
C ASP A 155 -13.30 -12.69 -6.17
N PRO A 156 -12.68 -13.88 -6.09
CA PRO A 156 -11.28 -14.08 -6.47
C PRO A 156 -11.06 -14.28 -7.98
N SER A 157 -12.10 -14.16 -8.82
CA SER A 157 -11.99 -14.41 -10.27
C SER A 157 -10.94 -13.56 -10.98
N ILE A 158 -10.66 -12.37 -10.45
CA ILE A 158 -9.57 -11.50 -10.88
C ILE A 158 -8.70 -11.18 -9.67
N GLU A 159 -7.74 -12.07 -9.39
CA GLU A 159 -6.70 -11.93 -8.36
C GLU A 159 -5.31 -11.95 -9.01
N TYR A 160 -4.47 -11.02 -8.59
CA TYR A 160 -3.05 -11.00 -8.92
C TYR A 160 -2.22 -11.22 -7.65
N ARG A 161 -1.15 -12.01 -7.77
CA ARG A 161 -0.23 -12.33 -6.67
C ARG A 161 1.19 -11.97 -7.07
N VAL A 162 1.62 -10.75 -6.77
CA VAL A 162 2.93 -10.24 -7.19
C VAL A 162 3.97 -10.52 -6.12
N ALA A 163 5.05 -11.24 -6.47
CA ALA A 163 6.13 -11.52 -5.54
C ALA A 163 6.79 -10.24 -5.01
N LEU A 164 7.25 -10.26 -3.76
CA LEU A 164 7.86 -9.11 -3.08
C LEU A 164 9.26 -9.46 -2.54
N PRO A 165 10.26 -9.81 -3.38
CA PRO A 165 11.65 -9.87 -2.96
C PRO A 165 12.20 -8.48 -2.64
N ALA A 166 13.35 -8.39 -1.97
CA ALA A 166 14.02 -7.11 -1.74
C ALA A 166 14.26 -6.36 -3.06
N GLY A 167 13.98 -5.06 -3.07
CA GLY A 167 14.09 -4.21 -4.25
C GLY A 167 12.89 -4.26 -5.20
N ALA A 168 11.89 -5.12 -4.96
CA ALA A 168 10.66 -5.12 -5.76
C ALA A 168 9.93 -3.77 -5.70
N GLN A 169 9.52 -3.26 -6.86
CA GLN A 169 8.88 -1.96 -7.02
C GLN A 169 7.54 -2.10 -7.73
N LEU A 170 6.47 -1.59 -7.11
CA LEU A 170 5.13 -1.60 -7.69
C LEU A 170 4.49 -0.22 -7.56
N ILE A 171 3.66 0.16 -8.53
CA ILE A 171 2.75 1.30 -8.39
C ILE A 171 1.32 0.76 -8.56
N VAL A 172 0.44 1.09 -7.61
CA VAL A 172 -0.91 0.53 -7.52
C VAL A 172 -1.92 1.68 -7.35
N ASP A 173 -3.00 1.67 -8.13
CA ASP A 173 -4.21 2.43 -7.85
C ASP A 173 -4.96 1.76 -6.70
N THR A 174 -4.52 2.02 -5.46
CA THR A 174 -5.06 1.39 -4.25
C THR A 174 -6.47 1.83 -3.88
N GLN A 175 -7.00 2.85 -4.57
CA GLN A 175 -8.41 3.22 -4.46
C GLN A 175 -9.29 2.47 -5.48
N ARG A 176 -8.72 1.98 -6.58
CA ARG A 176 -9.38 1.05 -7.50
C ARG A 176 -9.33 -0.39 -6.96
N LEU A 177 -8.15 -0.86 -6.57
CA LEU A 177 -7.93 -2.28 -6.25
C LEU A 177 -8.04 -2.56 -4.75
N TRP A 178 -8.67 -3.69 -4.44
CA TRP A 178 -8.58 -4.30 -3.12
C TRP A 178 -7.21 -4.91 -2.96
N HIS A 179 -6.53 -4.61 -1.86
CA HIS A 179 -5.12 -4.93 -1.75
C HIS A 179 -4.72 -5.29 -0.32
N ALA A 180 -3.80 -6.24 -0.19
CA ALA A 180 -3.19 -6.69 1.06
C ALA A 180 -1.90 -7.47 0.75
N VAL A 181 -1.03 -7.64 1.75
CA VAL A 181 0.18 -8.45 1.62
C VAL A 181 0.04 -9.74 2.42
N HIS A 182 0.34 -10.86 1.78
CA HIS A 182 0.60 -12.12 2.46
C HIS A 182 2.08 -12.23 2.79
N HIS A 183 2.38 -12.65 4.01
CA HIS A 183 3.74 -12.80 4.51
C HIS A 183 3.77 -13.93 5.54
N ASP A 184 4.23 -15.13 5.15
CA ASP A 184 4.33 -16.32 5.99
C ASP A 184 5.74 -16.56 6.56
N GLY A 185 6.59 -15.52 6.55
CA GLY A 185 7.92 -15.57 7.15
C GLY A 185 7.89 -15.68 8.67
N ASP A 186 9.07 -15.76 9.28
CA ASP A 186 9.26 -15.79 10.75
C ASP A 186 9.76 -14.47 11.34
N GLU A 187 10.17 -13.53 10.49
CA GLU A 187 10.66 -12.19 10.85
C GLU A 187 9.78 -11.10 10.22
N PRO A 188 9.75 -9.86 10.75
CA PRO A 188 8.93 -8.79 10.17
C PRO A 188 9.37 -8.38 8.75
N ARG A 189 8.39 -8.16 7.87
CA ARG A 189 8.59 -7.60 6.54
C ARG A 189 8.57 -6.08 6.57
N TYR A 190 9.51 -5.43 5.87
CA TYR A 190 9.56 -3.97 5.72
C TYR A 190 9.34 -3.51 4.28
N CYS A 191 8.61 -2.40 4.11
CA CYS A 191 8.35 -1.81 2.81
C CYS A 191 8.16 -0.30 2.93
N LEU A 192 8.78 0.47 2.02
CA LEU A 192 8.49 1.87 1.85
C LEU A 192 7.21 2.02 1.01
N ILE A 193 6.24 2.77 1.52
CA ILE A 193 4.98 3.11 0.86
C ILE A 193 4.99 4.61 0.64
N THR A 194 4.93 5.03 -0.62
CA THR A 194 4.90 6.43 -1.00
C THR A 194 3.66 6.71 -1.81
N SER A 195 3.00 7.82 -1.52
CA SER A 195 1.90 8.28 -2.33
C SER A 195 2.32 9.33 -3.32
N TRP A 196 2.02 9.05 -4.59
CA TRP A 196 2.42 9.88 -5.72
C TRP A 196 1.18 10.38 -6.45
N THR A 197 1.21 11.64 -6.82
CA THR A 197 0.21 12.23 -7.69
C THR A 197 0.54 11.89 -9.14
N SER A 198 -0.41 11.26 -9.84
CA SER A 198 -0.29 10.95 -11.27
C SER A 198 -0.08 12.21 -12.09
N GLY A 199 0.77 12.12 -13.10
CA GLY A 199 1.18 13.23 -13.98
C GLY A 199 2.38 12.84 -14.83
N PRO A 200 2.86 13.74 -15.71
CA PRO A 200 3.95 13.46 -16.63
C PRO A 200 5.23 12.95 -15.97
N GLU A 201 5.54 13.42 -14.76
CA GLU A 201 6.71 13.01 -13.98
C GLU A 201 6.60 11.54 -13.54
N LEU A 202 5.43 11.13 -13.04
CA LEU A 202 5.20 9.73 -12.66
C LEU A 202 5.20 8.81 -13.89
N ASP A 203 4.62 9.27 -15.00
CA ASP A 203 4.61 8.49 -16.25
C ASP A 203 6.04 8.29 -16.79
N ALA A 204 6.87 9.33 -16.74
CA ALA A 204 8.29 9.23 -17.12
C ALA A 204 9.07 8.27 -16.20
N PHE A 205 8.74 8.23 -14.91
CA PHE A 205 9.32 7.27 -13.97
C PHE A 205 8.90 5.82 -14.28
N ILE A 206 7.62 5.59 -14.58
CA ILE A 206 7.11 4.28 -15.00
C ILE A 206 7.83 3.82 -16.28
N GLU A 207 7.98 4.71 -17.27
CA GLU A 207 8.69 4.41 -18.52
C GLU A 207 10.18 4.11 -18.28
N LYS A 208 10.87 4.93 -17.47
CA LYS A 208 12.28 4.77 -17.12
C LYS A 208 12.59 3.38 -16.54
N TYR A 209 11.67 2.83 -15.75
CA TYR A 209 11.79 1.52 -15.10
C TYR A 209 10.92 0.44 -15.77
N HIS A 210 10.58 0.62 -17.04
CA HIS A 210 9.91 -0.36 -17.88
C HIS A 210 8.64 -0.96 -17.26
N GLY A 211 7.81 -0.14 -16.62
CA GLY A 211 6.64 -0.59 -15.90
C GLY A 211 5.71 -1.46 -16.74
N ARG A 212 5.37 -2.64 -16.22
CA ARG A 212 4.52 -3.64 -16.89
C ARG A 212 3.24 -3.85 -16.09
N PRO A 213 2.06 -3.93 -16.74
CA PRO A 213 0.80 -4.20 -16.06
C PRO A 213 0.63 -5.67 -15.62
N THR A 214 1.70 -6.48 -15.74
CA THR A 214 1.69 -7.91 -15.47
C THR A 214 3.09 -8.41 -15.11
N THR A 215 3.15 -9.59 -14.50
CA THR A 215 4.36 -10.32 -14.14
C THR A 215 4.02 -11.80 -14.03
N GLU A 216 5.02 -12.65 -13.83
CA GLU A 216 4.77 -14.00 -13.30
C GLU A 216 4.16 -13.87 -11.91
N TYR A 217 2.97 -14.47 -11.73
CA TYR A 217 2.26 -14.46 -10.47
C TYR A 217 2.69 -15.63 -9.60
N VAL A 218 2.74 -15.41 -8.29
CA VAL A 218 3.02 -16.48 -7.32
C VAL A 218 1.93 -17.54 -7.41
N ASP A 219 2.35 -18.78 -7.61
CA ASP A 219 1.45 -19.93 -7.55
C ASP A 219 1.16 -20.28 -6.08
N VAL A 220 -0.11 -20.47 -5.77
CA VAL A 220 -0.58 -20.79 -4.43
C VAL A 220 -1.44 -22.04 -4.54
N PRO A 221 -1.14 -23.11 -3.75
CA PRO A 221 -1.91 -24.33 -3.78
C PRO A 221 -3.43 -24.09 -3.61
N GLN A 222 -4.24 -24.80 -4.40
CA GLN A 222 -5.70 -24.58 -4.42
C GLN A 222 -6.35 -24.81 -3.05
N ASP A 223 -5.85 -25.74 -2.26
CA ASP A 223 -6.34 -26.01 -0.90
C ASP A 223 -6.08 -24.83 0.06
N VAL A 224 -4.96 -24.13 -0.10
CA VAL A 224 -4.66 -22.88 0.63
C VAL A 224 -5.62 -21.77 0.19
N LEU A 225 -5.89 -21.65 -1.12
CA LEU A 225 -6.83 -20.67 -1.65
C LEU A 225 -8.26 -20.92 -1.12
N ASP A 226 -8.73 -22.16 -1.20
CA ASP A 226 -10.06 -22.57 -0.74
C ASP A 226 -10.21 -22.36 0.77
N ALA A 227 -9.21 -22.75 1.56
CA ALA A 227 -9.21 -22.54 3.01
C ALA A 227 -9.20 -21.05 3.38
N GLY A 228 -8.39 -20.24 2.69
CA GLY A 228 -8.36 -18.80 2.88
C GLY A 228 -9.71 -18.14 2.57
N GLN A 229 -10.33 -18.52 1.44
CA GLN A 229 -11.63 -17.98 1.03
C GLN A 229 -12.76 -18.39 1.98
N ALA A 230 -12.76 -19.63 2.46
CA ALA A 230 -13.72 -20.11 3.45
C ALA A 230 -13.59 -19.36 4.78
N GLU A 231 -12.36 -19.11 5.24
CA GLU A 231 -12.11 -18.38 6.49
C GLU A 231 -12.46 -16.89 6.36
N GLN A 232 -12.15 -16.25 5.23
CA GLN A 232 -12.58 -14.87 4.94
C GLN A 232 -14.12 -14.77 5.03
N ALA A 233 -14.84 -15.66 4.35
CA ALA A 233 -16.30 -15.68 4.34
C ALA A 233 -16.88 -15.91 5.75
N ARG A 234 -16.28 -16.80 6.56
CA ARG A 234 -16.68 -17.04 7.93
C ARG A 234 -16.52 -15.79 8.80
N ARG A 235 -15.40 -15.08 8.68
CA ARG A 235 -15.11 -13.86 9.44
C ARG A 235 -16.02 -12.70 9.01
N ASP A 236 -16.26 -12.54 7.71
CA ASP A 236 -17.19 -11.54 7.19
C ASP A 236 -18.62 -11.79 7.67
N ALA A 237 -19.10 -13.05 7.65
CA ALA A 237 -20.41 -13.40 8.19
C ALA A 237 -20.53 -13.09 9.70
N ALA A 238 -19.48 -13.37 10.47
CA ALA A 238 -19.44 -13.04 11.90
C ALA A 238 -19.47 -11.52 12.14
N ARG A 239 -18.74 -10.75 11.34
CA ARG A 239 -18.75 -9.28 11.39
C ARG A 239 -20.12 -8.72 11.04
N ALA A 240 -20.73 -9.19 9.95
CA ALA A 240 -22.08 -8.77 9.55
C ALA A 240 -23.12 -9.07 10.65
N ALA A 241 -23.07 -10.26 11.25
CA ALA A 241 -23.95 -10.63 12.37
C ALA A 241 -23.76 -9.72 13.59
N TYR A 242 -22.52 -9.33 13.91
CA TYR A 242 -22.21 -8.39 15.00
C TYR A 242 -22.84 -7.00 14.77
N TYR A 243 -22.72 -6.44 13.56
CA TYR A 243 -23.30 -5.13 13.24
C TYR A 243 -24.83 -5.17 13.20
N ALA A 244 -25.40 -6.24 12.63
CA ALA A 244 -26.85 -6.48 12.62
C ALA A 244 -27.42 -6.55 14.05
N ALA A 245 -26.76 -7.27 14.95
CA ALA A 245 -27.16 -7.35 16.36
C ALA A 245 -27.11 -5.99 17.08
N LYS A 246 -26.31 -5.05 16.60
CA LYS A 246 -26.21 -3.67 17.11
C LYS A 246 -27.14 -2.68 16.41
N GLY A 247 -27.90 -3.10 15.40
CA GLY A 247 -28.74 -2.22 14.58
C GLY A 247 -27.93 -1.15 13.83
N LYS A 248 -26.66 -1.45 13.51
CA LYS A 248 -25.75 -0.53 12.81
C LYS A 248 -25.46 -1.06 11.41
N ALA A 249 -25.24 -0.14 10.47
CA ALA A 249 -24.65 -0.49 9.20
C ALA A 249 -23.20 -0.98 9.41
N GLU A 250 -22.79 -1.95 8.61
CA GLU A 250 -21.39 -2.37 8.56
C GLU A 250 -20.52 -1.23 8.03
N VAL A 251 -19.37 -1.02 8.67
CA VAL A 251 -18.36 -0.09 8.18
C VAL A 251 -17.55 -0.80 7.11
N GLN A 252 -17.52 -0.28 5.87
CA GLN A 252 -16.72 -0.85 4.79
C GLN A 252 -15.23 -0.89 5.18
N ALA A 253 -14.51 -1.93 4.74
CA ALA A 253 -13.07 -2.02 4.89
C ALA A 253 -12.36 -1.03 3.93
N MET A 254 -12.47 0.26 4.22
CA MET A 254 -11.59 1.27 3.65
C MET A 254 -10.50 1.55 4.67
N SER A 255 -9.26 1.57 4.21
CA SER A 255 -8.15 2.00 5.03
C SER A 255 -8.24 3.52 5.19
N GLU A 256 -8.41 3.96 6.44
CA GLU A 256 -8.28 5.37 6.82
C GLU A 256 -6.82 5.82 6.97
N ALA A 257 -5.89 4.89 6.72
CA ALA A 257 -4.47 5.12 6.83
C ALA A 257 -4.03 6.23 5.89
#